data_AF-G2QPA3-F1
#
_entry.id   AF-G2QPA3-F1
#
_cell.length_a   1.000
_cell.length_b   1.000
_cell.length_c   1.000
_cell.angle_alpha   90.00
_cell.angle_beta   90.00
_cell.angle_gamma   90.00
#
_symmetry.space_group_name_H-M   'P 1'
#
loop_
_entity.id
_entity.type
_entity.pdbx_description
1 polymer ?
#
loop_
_entity_poly.entity_id
_entity_poly.type
_entity_poly.pdbx_seq_one_letter_code
_entity_poly.pdbx_strand_id
1 'polypeptide(L)' 'MSGNSLNFVTFNQDHSCFAVATTKGFRIYHTDPFNKIFNSDEGNVTIIEMLFSTSLVALVRSPRHLVIQNTKAS' A
#
# COMPACT_ATOMS: atom_id res chain seq x y z
N MET A 1 -14.00 11.99 15.00
CA MET A 1 -13.59 11.81 13.59
C MET A 1 -12.24 11.10 13.60
N SER A 2 -12.17 9.80 13.31
CA SER A 2 -10.87 9.15 13.14
C SER A 2 -10.23 9.67 11.86
N GLY A 3 -9.14 10.43 12.02
CA GLY A 3 -8.30 10.86 10.91
C GLY A 3 -7.79 9.66 10.12
N ASN A 4 -7.27 9.91 8.92
CA ASN A 4 -6.59 8.90 8.12
C ASN A 4 -5.24 8.57 8.78
N SER A 5 -5.26 7.78 9.85
CA SER A 5 -4.08 7.44 10.64
C SER A 5 -3.16 6.51 9.86
N LEU A 6 -1.87 6.78 9.95
CA LEU A 6 -0.81 5.97 9.37
C LEU A 6 -0.64 4.67 10.17
N ASN A 7 -0.63 3.53 9.49
CA ASN A 7 -0.45 2.21 10.12
C ASN A 7 0.93 1.61 9.82
N PHE A 8 1.38 1.67 8.56
CA PHE A 8 2.62 1.03 8.12
C PHE A 8 3.20 1.73 6.89
N VAL A 9 4.53 1.73 6.77
CA VAL A 9 5.27 2.25 5.61
C VAL A 9 6.43 1.31 5.31
N THR A 10 6.64 1.00 4.04
CA THR A 10 7.78 0.21 3.59
C THR A 10 8.22 0.65 2.20
N PHE A 11 9.52 0.53 1.91
CA PHE A 11 10.03 0.60 0.54
C PHE A 11 9.79 -0.73 -0.17
N ASN A 12 9.66 -0.71 -1.49
CA ASN A 12 9.82 -1.93 -2.27
C ASN A 12 11.30 -2.37 -2.30
N GLN A 13 11.56 -3.56 -2.83
CA GLN A 13 12.85 -4.26 -2.73
C GLN A 13 14.02 -3.51 -3.38
N ASP A 14 13.75 -2.63 -4.36
CA ASP A 14 14.75 -1.82 -5.07
C ASP A 14 14.71 -0.33 -4.69
N HIS A 15 13.89 0.03 -3.69
CA HIS A 15 13.74 1.39 -3.16
C HIS A 15 13.25 2.43 -4.20
N SER A 16 12.74 1.99 -5.35
CA SER A 16 12.16 2.87 -6.39
C SER A 16 10.76 3.37 -6.05
N CYS A 17 10.07 2.68 -5.12
CA CYS A 17 8.75 3.02 -4.63
C CYS A 17 8.66 2.83 -3.11
N PHE A 18 7.65 3.44 -2.50
CA PHE A 18 7.22 3.07 -1.16
C PHE A 18 5.70 3.00 -1.05
N ALA A 19 5.25 2.11 -0.19
CA ALA A 19 3.84 1.89 0.10
C ALA A 19 3.49 2.41 1.49
N VAL A 20 2.28 2.95 1.62
CA VAL A 20 1.75 3.56 2.83
C VAL A 20 0.39 2.93 3.12
N ALA A 21 0.27 2.21 4.23
CA ALA A 21 -0.99 1.68 4.73
C ALA A 21 -1.59 2.61 5.78
N THR A 22 -2.92 2.79 5.72
CA THR A 22 -3.66 3.66 6.63
C THR A 22 -4.94 3.00 7.12
N THR A 23 -5.63 3.66 8.06
CA THR A 23 -6.94 3.21 8.54
C THR A 23 -8.05 3.28 7.49
N LYS A 24 -7.80 3.89 6.33
CA LYS A 24 -8.77 4.06 5.25
C LYS A 24 -8.34 3.46 3.92
N GLY A 25 -7.15 2.89 3.82
CA GLY A 25 -6.73 2.17 2.62
C GLY A 25 -5.22 2.14 2.50
N PHE A 26 -4.72 2.29 1.29
CA PHE A 26 -3.28 2.36 1.03
C PHE A 26 -2.94 3.23 -0.16
N ARG A 27 -1.69 3.67 -0.19
CA ARG A 27 -1.12 4.52 -1.24
C ARG A 27 0.24 3.99 -1.65
N ILE A 28 0.59 4.17 -2.91
CA ILE A 28 1.91 3.82 -3.45
C ILE A 28 2.49 5.07 -4.12
N TYR A 29 3.78 5.32 -3.88
CA TYR A 29 4.51 6.45 -4.40
C TYR A 29 5.80 6.00 -5.08
N HIS A 30 6.20 6.65 -6.17
CA HIS A 30 7.58 6.65 -6.64
C HIS A 30 8.45 7.51 -5.73
N THR A 31 9.71 7.13 -5.57
CA THR A 31 10.71 7.90 -4.83
C THR A 31 11.34 9.01 -5.68
N ASP A 32 11.59 8.76 -6.97
CA ASP A 32 12.23 9.70 -7.89
C ASP A 32 11.68 9.63 -9.33
N PRO A 33 11.06 10.70 -9.85
CA PRO A 33 10.59 11.86 -9.11
C PRO A 33 9.49 11.44 -8.11
N PHE A 34 9.41 12.15 -6.97
CA PHE A 34 8.39 11.87 -5.97
C PHE A 34 6.98 12.08 -6.53
N ASN A 35 6.21 11.00 -6.65
CA ASN A 35 4.86 11.05 -7.19
C ASN A 35 3.99 9.93 -6.63
N LYS A 36 2.69 10.21 -6.41
CA LYS A 36 1.72 9.18 -6.03
C LYS A 36 1.23 8.44 -7.28
N ILE A 37 1.40 7.12 -7.32
CA ILE A 37 1.02 6.30 -8.48
C ILE A 37 -0.26 5.48 -8.27
N PHE A 38 -0.63 5.23 -7.01
CA PHE A 38 -1.84 4.49 -6.69
C PHE A 38 -2.44 4.94 -5.37
N ASN A 39 -3.78 4.88 -5.28
CA ASN A 39 -4.54 5.14 -4.08
C ASN A 39 -5.77 4.23 -4.06
N SER A 40 -5.92 3.43 -3.01
CA SER A 40 -7.15 2.71 -2.70
C SER A 40 -7.67 3.22 -1.36
N ASP A 41 -8.98 3.45 -1.29
CA ASP A 41 -9.69 3.85 -0.07
C ASP A 41 -10.55 2.68 0.48
N GLU A 42 -10.06 1.44 0.35
CA GLU A 42 -10.76 0.21 0.75
C GLU A 42 -10.55 -0.21 2.22
N GLY A 43 -10.75 0.72 3.14
CA GLY A 43 -10.78 0.43 4.59
C GLY A 43 -9.41 0.15 5.21
N ASN A 44 -9.39 -0.40 6.42
CA ASN A 44 -8.17 -0.50 7.22
C ASN A 44 -7.15 -1.50 6.62
N VAL A 45 -5.92 -1.02 6.40
CA VAL A 45 -4.77 -1.85 6.02
C VAL A 45 -3.72 -1.73 7.11
N THR A 46 -3.30 -2.85 7.70
CA THR A 46 -2.30 -2.86 8.79
C THR A 46 -0.89 -3.08 8.29
N ILE A 47 -0.72 -3.86 7.21
CA ILE A 47 0.56 -4.09 6.54
C ILE A 47 0.32 -4.05 5.03
N ILE A 48 1.27 -3.50 4.31
CA ILE A 48 1.34 -3.54 2.85
C ILE A 48 2.77 -3.87 2.44
N GLU A 49 2.93 -4.80 1.51
CA GLU A 49 4.21 -5.11 0.87
C GLU A 49 4.04 -5.16 -0.65
N MET A 50 4.99 -4.58 -1.38
CA MET A 50 5.02 -4.58 -2.84
C MET A 50 5.88 -5.73 -3.36
N LEU A 51 5.58 -6.20 -4.58
CA LEU A 51 6.52 -7.01 -5.36
C LEU A 51 7.19 -6.12 -6.40
N PHE A 52 8.40 -5.64 -6.10
CA PHE A 52 9.16 -4.64 -6.86
C PHE A 52 8.26 -3.47 -7.30
N SER A 53 8.25 -3.14 -8.58
CA SER A 53 7.39 -2.11 -9.19
C SER A 53 6.28 -2.73 -10.05
N THR A 54 5.81 -3.93 -9.68
CA THR A 54 4.66 -4.58 -10.32
C THR A 54 3.33 -4.02 -9.78
N SER A 55 2.20 -4.44 -10.36
CA SER A 55 0.87 -4.11 -9.82
C SER A 55 0.42 -5.05 -8.69
N LEU A 56 1.26 -6.00 -8.26
CA LEU A 56 0.92 -6.95 -7.21
C LEU A 56 1.28 -6.39 -5.84
N VAL A 57 0.32 -6.40 -4.92
CA VAL A 57 0.54 -6.03 -3.52
C VAL A 57 -0.01 -7.10 -2.58
N ALA A 58 0.70 -7.30 -1.47
CA ALA A 58 0.27 -8.12 -0.35
C ALA A 58 -0.24 -7.21 0.78
N LEU A 59 -1.48 -7.41 1.21
CA LEU A 59 -2.16 -6.59 2.21
C LEU A 59 -2.55 -7.45 3.41
N VAL A 60 -2.38 -6.93 4.63
CA VAL A 60 -3.02 -7.48 5.81
C VAL A 60 -4.15 -6.53 6.23
N ARG A 61 -5.40 -7.02 6.24
CA ARG A 61 -6.58 -6.20 6.57
C ARG A 61 -7.12 -6.44 7.98
N SER A 62 -6.90 -7.63 8.50
CA SER A 62 -7.16 -8.00 9.90
C SER A 62 -6.12 -9.03 10.34
N PRO A 63 -5.95 -9.26 11.66
CA PRO A 63 -5.03 -10.29 12.14
C PRO A 63 -5.31 -11.63 11.45
N ARG A 64 -4.29 -12.17 10.77
CA ARG A 64 -4.34 -13.45 10.03
C ARG A 64 -5.18 -13.45 8.74
N HIS A 65 -5.51 -12.28 8.18
CA HIS A 65 -6.13 -12.18 6.86
C HIS A 65 -5.18 -11.46 5.88
N LEU A 66 -4.44 -12.26 5.12
CA LEU A 66 -3.59 -11.83 4.01
C LEU A 66 -4.41 -11.80 2.72
N VAL A 67 -4.33 -10.70 1.98
CA VAL A 67 -4.97 -10.51 0.67
C VAL A 67 -3.89 -10.18 -0.34
N ILE A 68 -3.91 -10.86 -1.49
CA ILE A 68 -3.08 -10.51 -2.64
C ILE A 68 -3.96 -9.77 -3.64
N GLN A 69 -3.59 -8.53 -3.97
CA GLN A 69 -4.37 -7.66 -4.85
C GLN A 69 -3.55 -7.22 -6.05
N ASN A 70 -4.15 -7.28 -7.25
CA ASN A 70 -3.61 -6.66 -8.45
C ASN A 70 -4.22 -5.27 -8.61
N THR A 71 -3.43 -4.21 -8.46
CA THR A 71 -3.86 -2.81 -8.50
C THR A 71 -4.24 -2.30 -9.88
N LYS A 72 -4.01 -3.08 -10.94
CA LYS A 72 -4.39 -2.75 -12.32
C LYS A 72 -5.55 -3.58 -12.87
N ALA A 73 -6.05 -4.57 -12.12
CA ALA A 73 -7.07 -5.50 -12.60
C ALA A 73 -8.52 -5.00 -12.42
N SER A 74 -8.73 -3.69 -12.43
CA SER A 74 -10.04 -3.01 -12.30
C SER A 74 -10.54 -2.49 -13.64
#